data_AF-A0A7I8EK35-F1
#
_entry.id   AF-A0A7I8EK35-F1
#
_cell.length_a   1.000
_cell.length_b   1.000
_cell.length_c   1.000
_cell.angle_alpha   90.00
_cell.angle_beta   90.00
_cell.angle_gamma   90.00
#
_symmetry.space_group_name_H-M   'P 1'
#
loop_
_entity.id
_entity.type
_entity.pdbx_description
1 polymer ?
#
loop_
_entity_poly.entity_id
_entity_poly.type
_entity_poly.pdbx_seq_one_letter_code
_entity_poly.pdbx_strand_id
1 'polypeptide(L)'
;MTMLSLTVGCRLLGVDPKTLRRWVQAANVPVVSHPSDGRIKGIASEHVVQLASIHTRPLRVPPGSASTGSWPGSHPASSSTSDEAILLSRLTHLETEVTRLQQSPSAVELQRLQAQLHGLQRRLSVLEMRMSEAMLGSTPAALCTPKDEQAEPPLLAGIRASLSAKSATRSTPHPPLIACKTSGEYGILEGQQGELHFQPESLEWFAWLATQTSFRFVGRQGSFSVYRKSRTSCGWTAYRTIHQHTYKRYLGTTKLMTIERLESMAARFQSYVSLRS
;
A
#
# COMPACT_ATOMS: atom_id res chain seq x y z
N MET A 1 38.26 -23.74 -15.76
CA MET A 1 36.79 -23.54 -15.69
C MET A 1 36.11 -24.79 -16.22
N THR A 2 35.53 -25.62 -15.35
CA THR A 2 34.83 -26.84 -15.79
C THR A 2 33.42 -26.48 -16.26
N MET A 3 33.15 -26.67 -17.55
CA MET A 3 31.82 -26.47 -18.13
C MET A 3 30.98 -27.73 -17.91
N LEU A 4 29.73 -27.56 -17.49
CA LEU A 4 28.78 -28.63 -17.27
C LEU A 4 27.61 -28.48 -18.25
N SER A 5 27.11 -29.58 -18.80
CA SER A 5 25.88 -29.52 -19.59
C SER A 5 24.68 -29.16 -18.70
N LEU A 6 23.66 -28.51 -19.28
CA LEU A 6 22.42 -28.21 -18.56
C LEU A 6 21.80 -29.45 -17.91
N THR A 7 21.88 -30.61 -18.57
CA THR A 7 21.37 -31.88 -18.06
C THR A 7 22.10 -32.31 -16.78
N VAL A 8 23.43 -32.15 -16.73
CA VAL A 8 24.23 -32.43 -15.54
C VAL A 8 23.90 -31.42 -14.43
N GLY A 9 23.75 -30.13 -14.76
CA GLY A 9 23.30 -29.10 -13.81
C GLY A 9 21.93 -29.40 -13.19
N CYS A 10 20.96 -29.87 -13.99
CA CYS A 10 19.64 -30.28 -13.51
C CYS A 10 19.73 -31.43 -12.49
N ARG A 11 20.60 -32.42 -12.75
CA ARG A 11 20.81 -33.56 -11.86
C ARG A 11 21.50 -33.17 -10.56
N LEU A 12 22.51 -32.28 -10.62
CA LEU A 12 23.22 -31.78 -9.45
C LEU A 12 22.31 -30.97 -8.52
N LEU A 13 21.39 -30.19 -9.09
CA LEU A 13 20.45 -29.35 -8.34
C LEU A 13 19.12 -30.07 -8.00
N GLY A 14 18.86 -31.24 -8.59
CA GLY A 14 17.61 -31.98 -8.44
C GLY A 14 16.39 -31.21 -8.96
N VAL A 15 16.55 -30.47 -10.07
CA VAL A 15 15.50 -29.60 -10.63
C VAL A 15 15.15 -29.96 -12.07
N ASP A 16 13.91 -29.69 -12.45
CA ASP A 16 13.44 -29.82 -13.82
C ASP A 16 14.19 -28.85 -14.76
N PRO A 17 14.45 -29.22 -16.04
CA PRO A 17 15.09 -28.33 -17.01
C PRO A 17 14.42 -26.98 -17.20
N LYS A 18 13.09 -26.88 -17.05
CA LYS A 18 12.38 -25.59 -17.12
C LYS A 18 12.69 -24.71 -15.92
N THR A 19 12.78 -25.31 -14.73
CA THR A 19 13.14 -24.61 -13.49
C THR A 19 14.57 -24.09 -13.57
N LEU A 20 15.51 -24.92 -14.03
CA LEU A 20 16.90 -24.49 -14.21
C LEU A 20 17.01 -23.32 -15.20
N ARG A 21 16.28 -23.35 -16.33
CA ARG A 21 16.26 -22.24 -17.29
C ARG A 21 15.74 -20.94 -16.67
N ARG A 22 14.68 -21.00 -15.86
CA ARG A 22 14.15 -19.83 -15.15
C ARG A 22 15.16 -19.26 -14.17
N TRP A 23 15.86 -20.12 -13.42
CA TRP A 23 16.88 -19.69 -12.46
C TRP A 23 18.07 -19.03 -13.15
N VAL A 24 18.54 -19.62 -14.24
CA VAL A 24 19.63 -19.07 -15.06
C VAL A 24 19.26 -17.70 -15.64
N GLN A 25 18.02 -17.55 -16.12
CA GLN A 25 17.50 -16.28 -16.62
C GLN A 25 17.36 -15.23 -15.49
N ALA A 26 16.88 -15.64 -14.31
CA ALA A 26 16.70 -14.76 -13.17
C ALA A 26 18.05 -14.29 -12.57
N ALA A 27 19.07 -15.14 -12.58
CA ALA A 27 20.41 -14.84 -12.07
C ALA A 27 21.35 -14.24 -13.14
N ASN A 28 20.85 -14.00 -14.35
CA ASN A 28 21.62 -13.48 -15.49
C ASN A 28 22.93 -14.27 -15.76
N VAL A 29 22.87 -15.59 -15.63
CA VAL A 29 24.04 -16.47 -15.80
C VAL A 29 24.26 -16.75 -17.30
N PRO A 30 25.47 -16.56 -17.83
CA PRO A 30 25.75 -16.81 -19.24
C PRO A 30 25.69 -18.31 -19.55
N VAL A 31 24.89 -18.67 -20.56
CA VAL A 31 24.81 -20.03 -21.11
C VAL A 31 25.69 -20.09 -22.34
N VAL A 32 26.79 -20.82 -22.27
CA VAL A 32 27.77 -20.96 -23.36
C VAL A 32 27.66 -22.36 -23.96
N SER A 33 27.93 -22.50 -25.25
CA SER A 33 28.00 -23.82 -25.89
C SER A 33 29.05 -24.70 -25.20
N HIS A 34 28.72 -25.96 -24.95
CA HIS A 34 29.61 -26.89 -24.27
C HIS A 34 30.83 -27.22 -25.15
N PRO A 35 32.06 -27.28 -24.59
CA PRO A 35 33.27 -27.48 -25.40
C PRO A 35 33.31 -28.84 -26.12
N SER A 36 32.64 -29.85 -25.59
CA SER A 36 32.55 -31.19 -26.22
C SER A 36 31.47 -31.31 -27.30
N ASP A 37 30.45 -30.44 -27.29
CA ASP A 37 29.37 -30.46 -28.29
C ASP A 37 28.70 -29.08 -28.35
N GLY A 38 28.91 -28.38 -29.48
CA GLY A 38 28.37 -27.03 -29.71
C GLY A 38 26.84 -26.96 -29.76
N ARG A 39 26.14 -28.10 -29.90
CA ARG A 39 24.67 -28.19 -29.85
C ARG A 39 24.14 -28.23 -28.42
N ILE A 40 24.98 -28.54 -27.45
CA ILE A 40 24.60 -28.65 -26.04
C ILE A 40 24.85 -27.31 -25.34
N LYS A 41 23.81 -26.81 -24.69
CA LYS A 41 23.91 -25.64 -23.82
C LYS A 41 24.61 -26.03 -22.51
N GLY A 42 25.69 -25.31 -22.18
CA GLY A 42 26.50 -25.52 -20.99
C GLY A 42 26.48 -24.32 -20.04
N ILE A 43 26.76 -24.59 -18.78
CA ILE A 43 26.90 -23.60 -17.70
C ILE A 43 28.20 -23.91 -16.97
N ALA A 44 28.95 -22.89 -16.54
CA ALA A 44 30.14 -23.08 -15.72
C ALA A 44 29.78 -23.68 -14.35
N SER A 45 30.61 -24.59 -13.85
CA SER A 45 30.40 -25.25 -12.56
C SER A 45 30.26 -24.27 -11.39
N GLU A 46 31.00 -23.15 -11.43
CA GLU A 46 30.89 -22.06 -10.44
C GLU A 46 29.49 -21.44 -10.39
N HIS A 47 28.85 -21.25 -11.54
CA HIS A 47 27.48 -20.71 -11.60
C HIS A 47 26.45 -21.72 -11.12
N VAL A 48 26.69 -23.02 -11.26
CA VAL A 48 25.82 -24.05 -10.67
C VAL A 48 25.87 -23.99 -9.14
N VAL A 49 27.05 -23.76 -8.57
CA VAL A 49 27.24 -23.56 -7.11
C VAL A 49 26.57 -22.26 -6.65
N GLN A 50 26.71 -21.18 -7.41
CA GLN A 50 26.04 -19.91 -7.13
C GLN A 50 24.51 -20.03 -7.21
N LEU A 51 23.97 -20.78 -8.18
CA LEU A 51 22.53 -21.05 -8.25
C LEU A 51 22.04 -21.90 -7.07
N ALA A 52 22.85 -22.86 -6.62
CA ALA A 52 22.53 -23.65 -5.42
C ALA A 52 22.46 -22.78 -4.16
N SER A 53 23.36 -21.82 -4.00
CA SER A 53 23.36 -20.92 -2.84
C SER A 53 22.19 -19.95 -2.85
N ILE A 54 21.89 -19.34 -4.00
CA ILE A 54 20.75 -18.40 -4.16
C ILE A 54 19.42 -19.10 -3.88
N HIS A 55 19.26 -20.34 -4.33
CA HIS A 55 18.00 -21.09 -4.19
C HIS A 55 18.01 -22.07 -3.00
N THR A 56 19.00 -21.95 -2.09
CA THR A 56 19.14 -22.76 -0.86
C THR A 56 18.96 -24.26 -1.10
N ARG A 57 19.57 -24.81 -2.16
CA ARG A 57 19.49 -26.24 -2.46
C ARG A 57 20.83 -26.95 -2.20
N PRO A 58 20.82 -28.11 -1.53
CA PRO A 58 22.02 -28.93 -1.41
C PRO A 58 22.40 -29.49 -2.78
N LEU A 59 23.64 -29.24 -3.20
CA LEU A 59 24.21 -29.84 -4.42
C LEU A 59 24.36 -31.34 -4.19
N ARG A 60 23.64 -32.13 -4.98
CA ARG A 60 23.78 -33.58 -4.94
C ARG A 60 25.05 -33.96 -5.68
N VAL A 61 26.15 -34.13 -4.93
CA VAL A 61 27.38 -34.70 -5.47
C VAL A 61 27.06 -36.13 -5.94
N PRO A 62 27.36 -36.50 -7.20
CA PRO A 62 27.13 -37.86 -7.68
C PRO A 62 27.97 -38.86 -6.87
N PRO A 63 27.43 -40.04 -6.50
CA PRO A 63 28.23 -41.13 -5.95
C PRO A 63 29.10 -41.70 -7.08
N GLY A 64 30.24 -41.08 -7.34
CA GLY A 64 31.15 -41.48 -8.42
C GLY A 64 32.58 -40.96 -8.30
N SER A 65 32.90 -40.18 -7.27
CA SER A 65 34.26 -39.80 -6.91
C SER A 65 34.52 -40.21 -5.46
N ALA A 66 34.41 -41.52 -5.20
CA ALA A 66 35.02 -42.10 -4.02
C ALA A 66 36.54 -42.13 -4.25
N SER A 67 37.25 -41.14 -3.71
CA SER A 67 38.61 -41.42 -3.24
C SER A 67 38.47 -42.53 -2.20
N THR A 68 39.08 -43.65 -2.53
CA THR A 68 39.19 -44.87 -1.76
C THR A 68 39.68 -44.54 -0.35
N GLY A 69 38.83 -44.78 0.64
CA GLY A 69 39.09 -44.55 2.05
C GLY A 69 38.24 -45.48 2.91
N SER A 70 38.39 -46.78 2.64
CA SER A 70 38.07 -47.95 3.48
C SER A 70 37.40 -47.69 4.83
N TRP A 71 36.15 -48.15 4.99
CA TRP A 71 35.58 -48.56 6.28
C TRP A 71 34.98 -49.97 6.11
N PRO A 72 35.54 -51.00 6.75
CA PRO A 72 34.84 -52.25 6.97
C PRO A 72 34.21 -52.26 8.38
N GLY A 73 33.02 -52.82 8.50
CA GLY A 73 32.53 -53.31 9.79
C GLY A 73 31.18 -52.76 10.21
N SER A 74 30.17 -53.60 10.02
CA SER A 74 28.85 -53.50 10.66
C SER A 74 28.93 -53.64 12.19
N HIS A 75 27.85 -53.17 12.83
CA HIS A 75 27.37 -53.37 14.21
C HIS A 75 27.74 -52.30 15.25
N PRO A 76 26.95 -52.14 16.33
CA PRO A 76 25.56 -51.67 16.36
C PRO A 76 25.41 -50.44 17.29
N ALA A 77 24.17 -49.94 17.41
CA ALA A 77 23.72 -48.83 18.25
C ALA A 77 24.53 -48.52 19.52
N SER A 78 24.89 -47.24 19.71
CA SER A 78 24.76 -46.44 20.96
C SER A 78 25.76 -45.27 20.95
N SER A 79 25.35 -44.09 20.44
CA SER A 79 26.02 -42.80 20.72
C SER A 79 25.32 -41.56 20.15
N SER A 80 24.28 -41.68 19.31
CA SER A 80 23.76 -40.52 18.55
C SER A 80 22.77 -39.60 19.28
N THR A 81 22.25 -39.95 20.47
CA THR A 81 21.23 -39.12 21.14
C THR A 81 21.79 -37.77 21.61
N SER A 82 23.09 -37.71 21.95
CA SER A 82 23.75 -36.47 22.36
C SER A 82 23.95 -35.50 21.19
N ASP A 83 24.38 -36.00 20.03
CA ASP A 83 24.59 -35.17 18.83
C ASP A 83 23.26 -34.67 18.25
N GLU A 84 22.22 -35.50 18.29
CA GLU A 84 20.87 -35.12 17.88
C GLU A 84 20.29 -34.03 18.81
N ALA A 85 20.46 -34.15 20.13
CA ALA A 85 20.05 -33.12 21.08
C ALA A 85 20.80 -31.78 20.87
N ILE A 86 22.09 -31.84 20.55
CA ILE A 86 22.91 -30.66 20.22
C ILE A 86 22.39 -30.00 18.94
N LEU A 87 22.05 -30.78 17.91
CA LEU A 87 21.50 -30.25 16.66
C LEU A 87 20.12 -29.62 16.85
N LEU A 88 19.24 -30.25 17.63
CA LEU A 88 17.92 -29.71 17.95
C LEU A 88 18.03 -28.39 18.74
N SER A 89 18.95 -28.31 19.71
CA SER A 89 19.19 -27.05 20.45
C SER A 89 19.75 -25.93 19.56
N ARG A 90 20.58 -26.27 18.57
CA ARG A 90 21.07 -25.31 17.57
C ARG A 90 19.95 -24.84 16.65
N LEU A 91 19.05 -25.73 16.24
CA LEU A 91 17.91 -25.37 15.40
C LEU A 91 16.97 -24.42 16.12
N THR A 92 16.57 -24.73 17.36
CA THR A 92 15.71 -23.84 18.14
C THR A 92 16.38 -22.50 18.41
N HIS A 93 17.68 -22.48 18.69
CA HIS A 93 18.44 -21.25 18.83
C HIS A 93 18.44 -20.40 17.55
N LEU A 94 18.66 -21.02 16.38
CA LEU A 94 18.62 -20.32 15.09
C LEU A 94 17.20 -19.83 14.74
N GLU A 95 16.16 -20.59 15.03
CA GLU A 95 14.77 -20.14 14.87
C GLU A 95 14.46 -18.92 15.75
N THR A 96 14.99 -18.92 16.97
CA THR A 96 14.84 -17.79 17.90
C THR A 96 15.61 -16.56 17.39
N GLU A 97 16.80 -16.74 16.83
CA GLU A 97 17.58 -15.67 16.21
C GLU A 97 16.88 -15.10 14.96
N VAL A 98 16.33 -15.95 14.10
CA VAL A 98 15.60 -15.52 12.90
C VAL A 98 14.34 -14.76 13.28
N THR A 99 13.57 -15.23 14.27
CA THR A 99 12.40 -14.51 14.76
C THR A 99 12.78 -13.18 15.39
N ARG A 100 13.89 -13.12 16.16
CA ARG A 100 14.42 -11.87 16.71
C ARG A 100 14.84 -10.88 15.63
N LEU A 101 15.50 -11.35 14.56
CA LEU A 101 15.90 -10.49 13.44
C LEU A 101 14.68 -9.99 12.64
N GLN A 102 13.67 -10.85 12.43
CA GLN A 102 12.41 -10.46 11.78
C GLN A 102 11.59 -9.48 12.63
N GLN A 103 11.64 -9.61 13.95
CA GLN A 103 11.00 -8.70 14.90
C GLN A 103 11.84 -7.44 15.18
N SER A 104 13.06 -7.34 14.62
CA SER A 104 13.87 -6.14 14.76
C SER A 104 13.12 -4.95 14.15
N PRO A 105 13.17 -3.77 14.80
CA PRO A 105 12.39 -2.61 14.36
C PRO A 105 12.72 -2.20 12.92
N SER A 106 13.99 -2.39 12.50
CA SER A 106 14.44 -2.12 11.13
C SER A 106 13.80 -3.04 10.08
N ALA A 107 13.61 -4.33 10.38
CA ALA A 107 13.01 -5.28 9.44
C ALA A 107 11.51 -4.98 9.24
N VAL A 108 10.81 -4.69 10.33
CA VAL A 108 9.38 -4.33 10.30
C VAL A 108 9.17 -3.00 9.56
N GLU A 109 10.05 -2.02 9.78
CA GLU A 109 9.99 -0.72 9.10
C GLU A 109 10.23 -0.85 7.59
N LEU A 110 11.22 -1.64 7.17
CA LEU A 110 11.45 -1.96 5.76
C LEU A 110 10.24 -2.67 5.12
N GLN A 111 9.65 -3.65 5.81
CA GLN A 111 8.48 -4.37 5.31
C GLN A 111 7.25 -3.44 5.17
N ARG A 112 7.06 -2.51 6.12
CA ARG A 112 6.03 -1.47 6.04
C ARG A 112 6.26 -0.55 4.85
N LEU A 113 7.49 -0.05 4.66
CA LEU A 113 7.84 0.81 3.53
C LEU A 113 7.63 0.09 2.19
N GLN A 114 8.04 -1.17 2.08
CA GLN A 114 7.78 -1.99 0.89
C GLN A 114 6.28 -2.14 0.62
N ALA A 115 5.46 -2.40 1.65
CA ALA A 115 4.01 -2.49 1.49
C ALA A 115 3.40 -1.15 1.03
N GLN A 116 3.91 -0.02 1.53
CA GLN A 116 3.50 1.32 1.10
C GLN A 116 3.86 1.57 -0.37
N LEU A 117 5.08 1.23 -0.80
CA LEU A 117 5.52 1.36 -2.19
C LEU A 117 4.65 0.51 -3.13
N HIS A 118 4.37 -0.74 -2.78
CA HIS A 118 3.47 -1.59 -3.57
C HIS A 118 2.04 -1.04 -3.63
N GLY A 119 1.56 -0.39 -2.56
CA GLY A 119 0.28 0.30 -2.55
C GLY A 119 0.24 1.48 -3.52
N LEU A 120 1.30 2.29 -3.53
CA LEU A 120 1.44 3.43 -4.45
C LEU A 120 1.55 2.98 -5.91
N GLN A 121 2.37 1.96 -6.19
CA GLN A 121 2.50 1.40 -7.55
C GLN A 121 1.16 0.89 -8.09
N ARG A 122 0.36 0.19 -7.28
CA ARG A 122 -0.99 -0.26 -7.68
C ARG A 122 -1.91 0.91 -7.99
N ARG A 123 -1.89 1.97 -7.17
CA ARG A 123 -2.70 3.18 -7.41
C ARG A 123 -2.30 3.89 -8.70
N LEU A 124 -0.99 4.00 -8.96
CA LEU A 124 -0.47 4.58 -10.21
C LEU A 124 -0.93 3.76 -11.42
N SER A 125 -0.82 2.42 -11.36
CA SER A 125 -1.27 1.54 -12.45
C SER A 125 -2.77 1.71 -12.76
N VAL A 126 -3.60 1.85 -11.72
CA VAL A 126 -5.05 2.10 -11.90
C VAL A 126 -5.33 3.47 -12.50
N LEU A 127 -4.58 4.50 -12.08
CA LEU A 127 -4.71 5.85 -12.67
C LEU A 127 -4.27 5.86 -14.12
N GLU A 128 -3.16 5.20 -14.44
CA GLU A 128 -2.64 5.06 -15.80
C GLU A 128 -3.64 4.34 -16.72
N MET A 129 -4.28 3.28 -16.23
CA MET A 129 -5.34 2.57 -16.94
C MET A 129 -6.55 3.47 -17.21
N ARG A 130 -7.02 4.22 -16.19
CA ARG A 130 -8.14 5.16 -16.34
C ARG A 130 -7.84 6.32 -17.27
N MET A 131 -6.62 6.83 -17.25
CA MET A 131 -6.18 7.87 -18.18
C MET A 131 -6.17 7.34 -19.61
N SER A 132 -5.69 6.11 -19.81
CA SER A 132 -5.68 5.45 -21.11
C SER A 132 -7.10 5.20 -21.63
N GLU A 133 -8.02 4.75 -20.77
CA GLU A 133 -9.45 4.58 -21.10
C GLU A 133 -10.13 5.91 -21.47
N ALA A 134 -9.83 6.99 -20.73
CA ALA A 134 -10.38 8.32 -21.02
C ALA A 134 -9.90 8.88 -22.37
N MET A 135 -8.66 8.56 -22.77
CA MET A 135 -8.10 8.98 -24.06
C MET A 135 -8.68 8.21 -25.25
N LEU A 136 -9.13 6.97 -25.05
CA LEU A 136 -9.73 6.13 -26.10
C LEU A 136 -11.27 6.27 -26.21
N GLY A 137 -11.92 7.02 -25.31
CA GLY A 137 -13.38 7.11 -25.19
C GLY A 137 -14.08 8.33 -25.84
N SER A 138 -13.39 9.19 -26.59
CA SER A 138 -14.03 10.35 -27.25
C SER A 138 -14.48 10.04 -28.69
N THR A 139 -15.76 9.75 -28.85
CA THR A 139 -16.50 9.96 -30.11
C THR A 139 -17.67 10.92 -29.82
N PRO A 140 -17.82 12.06 -30.53
CA PRO A 140 -18.92 12.98 -30.28
C PRO A 140 -20.09 12.67 -31.21
N ALA A 141 -21.30 12.51 -30.65
CA ALA A 141 -22.54 12.51 -31.44
C ALA A 141 -23.69 13.22 -30.69
N ALA A 142 -24.12 14.32 -31.31
CA ALA A 142 -25.45 14.94 -31.31
C ALA A 142 -25.95 15.79 -30.12
N LEU A 143 -25.78 17.11 -30.30
CA LEU A 143 -26.78 18.21 -30.28
C LEU A 143 -28.09 18.13 -29.47
N CYS A 144 -28.21 19.09 -28.54
CA CYS A 144 -29.30 20.04 -28.24
C CYS A 144 -30.79 19.69 -28.51
N THR A 145 -31.63 19.91 -27.48
CA THR A 145 -32.81 20.81 -27.55
C THR A 145 -33.16 21.42 -26.17
N PRO A 146 -33.64 22.68 -26.09
CA PRO A 146 -34.10 23.36 -24.86
C PRO A 146 -35.64 23.54 -24.76
N LYS A 147 -36.17 23.74 -23.54
CA LYS A 147 -37.34 24.59 -23.12
C LYS A 147 -37.82 24.19 -21.69
N ASP A 148 -37.74 25.09 -20.69
CA ASP A 148 -38.82 25.93 -20.08
C ASP A 148 -39.84 25.11 -19.25
N GLU A 149 -40.37 25.47 -18.07
CA GLU A 149 -40.40 26.65 -17.19
C GLU A 149 -41.08 26.23 -15.84
N GLN A 150 -40.71 26.90 -14.73
CA GLN A 150 -41.33 27.06 -13.39
C GLN A 150 -42.38 26.08 -12.78
N ALA A 151 -42.15 25.65 -11.52
CA ALA A 151 -42.96 25.94 -10.31
C ALA A 151 -42.74 24.91 -9.16
N GLU A 152 -42.81 25.36 -7.89
CA GLU A 152 -42.72 24.59 -6.63
C GLU A 152 -43.73 25.22 -5.63
N PRO A 153 -44.16 24.58 -4.52
CA PRO A 153 -44.70 23.22 -4.27
C PRO A 153 -46.12 23.27 -3.59
N PRO A 154 -46.71 22.16 -3.06
CA PRO A 154 -46.44 21.75 -1.66
C PRO A 154 -46.56 20.24 -1.29
N LEU A 155 -45.75 19.86 -0.29
CA LEU A 155 -45.95 18.95 0.86
C LEU A 155 -46.49 17.48 0.77
N LEU A 156 -45.61 16.62 1.29
CA LEU A 156 -45.78 15.42 2.17
C LEU A 156 -46.02 14.01 1.60
N ALA A 157 -45.21 13.11 2.20
CA ALA A 157 -45.35 11.66 2.39
C ALA A 157 -44.96 10.69 1.26
N GLY A 158 -43.77 10.10 1.42
CA GLY A 158 -43.69 8.65 1.61
C GLY A 158 -43.40 7.76 0.39
N ILE A 159 -42.37 6.93 0.59
CA ILE A 159 -42.10 5.59 0.03
C ILE A 159 -40.99 5.51 -1.03
N ARG A 160 -40.02 4.65 -0.65
CA ARG A 160 -38.90 4.11 -1.41
C ARG A 160 -39.27 3.75 -2.85
N ALA A 161 -38.42 4.18 -3.78
CA ALA A 161 -38.15 3.44 -5.00
C ALA A 161 -36.65 3.43 -5.26
N SER A 162 -36.04 2.27 -5.05
CA SER A 162 -34.74 1.94 -5.60
C SER A 162 -34.87 1.89 -7.12
N LEU A 163 -34.14 2.72 -7.86
CA LEU A 163 -33.76 2.39 -9.23
C LEU A 163 -32.32 2.83 -9.50
N SER A 164 -31.53 1.79 -9.77
CA SER A 164 -30.25 1.79 -10.42
C SER A 164 -30.30 2.56 -11.75
N ALA A 165 -29.39 3.53 -11.94
CA ALA A 165 -28.97 3.98 -13.26
C ALA A 165 -27.60 4.70 -13.18
N LYS A 166 -26.58 4.00 -13.68
CA LYS A 166 -25.52 4.51 -14.58
C LYS A 166 -24.68 5.69 -14.08
N SER A 167 -23.55 5.32 -13.48
CA SER A 167 -22.20 5.85 -13.74
C SER A 167 -22.12 7.12 -14.60
N ALA A 168 -21.96 8.26 -13.92
CA ALA A 168 -21.30 9.43 -14.46
C ALA A 168 -20.12 9.79 -13.53
N THR A 169 -18.93 9.73 -14.12
CA THR A 169 -17.63 10.15 -13.61
C THR A 169 -17.69 11.60 -13.11
N ARG A 170 -17.67 11.79 -11.80
CA ARG A 170 -17.11 13.01 -11.19
C ARG A 170 -16.13 12.55 -10.13
N SER A 171 -14.84 12.75 -10.40
CA SER A 171 -13.83 12.80 -9.36
C SER A 171 -14.28 13.87 -8.38
N THR A 172 -14.93 13.47 -7.29
CA THR A 172 -15.28 14.37 -6.19
C THR A 172 -13.96 14.90 -5.65
N PRO A 173 -13.70 16.22 -5.71
CA PRO A 173 -12.54 16.78 -5.01
C PRO A 173 -12.69 16.37 -3.55
N HIS A 174 -11.72 15.62 -3.01
CA HIS A 174 -11.69 15.37 -1.59
C HIS A 174 -11.65 16.75 -0.91
N PRO A 175 -12.60 17.07 -0.01
CA PRO A 175 -12.61 18.37 0.63
C PRO A 175 -11.28 18.53 1.38
N PRO A 176 -10.62 19.69 1.28
CA PRO A 176 -9.34 19.91 1.94
C PRO A 176 -9.45 19.65 3.44
N LEU A 177 -8.39 19.10 4.01
CA LEU A 177 -8.32 18.68 5.40
C LEU A 177 -7.44 19.65 6.18
N ILE A 178 -7.95 20.22 7.26
CA ILE A 178 -7.20 21.04 8.20
C ILE A 178 -6.89 20.16 9.40
N ALA A 179 -5.62 19.93 9.70
CA ALA A 179 -5.19 19.06 10.79
C ALA A 179 -4.21 19.79 11.72
N CYS A 180 -4.40 19.61 13.03
CA CYS A 180 -3.42 20.01 14.04
C CYS A 180 -2.18 19.10 13.93
N LYS A 181 -1.00 19.71 13.78
CA LYS A 181 0.28 19.01 13.93
C LYS A 181 0.59 18.80 15.41
N THR A 182 1.48 17.85 15.69
CA THR A 182 2.02 17.57 17.03
C THR A 182 2.72 18.79 17.64
N SER A 183 3.18 19.73 16.82
CA SER A 183 3.83 20.99 17.24
C SER A 183 2.85 22.10 17.68
N GLY A 184 1.53 21.87 17.62
CA GLY A 184 0.51 22.90 17.91
C GLY A 184 0.20 23.85 16.75
N GLU A 185 0.88 23.68 15.62
CA GLU A 185 0.60 24.40 14.37
C GLU A 185 -0.48 23.69 13.55
N TYR A 186 -1.30 24.46 12.84
CA TYR A 186 -2.35 23.92 11.99
C TYR A 186 -1.88 23.89 10.53
N GLY A 187 -1.87 22.70 9.92
CA GLY A 187 -1.55 22.50 8.51
C GLY A 187 -2.80 22.18 7.70
N ILE A 188 -2.87 22.71 6.47
CA ILE A 188 -3.90 22.35 5.50
C ILE A 188 -3.34 21.31 4.55
N LEU A 189 -3.93 20.12 4.56
CA LEU A 189 -3.65 19.01 3.66
C LEU A 189 -4.70 19.03 2.53
N GLU A 190 -4.32 19.56 1.38
CA GLU A 190 -5.15 19.50 0.17
C GLU A 190 -4.86 18.18 -0.57
N GLY A 191 -5.91 17.40 -0.85
CA GLY A 191 -5.83 15.95 -1.14
C GLY A 191 -4.94 15.49 -2.29
N GLN A 192 -4.33 16.40 -3.06
CA GLN A 192 -3.35 16.09 -4.11
C GLN A 192 -2.14 17.04 -4.18
N GLN A 193 -2.15 18.22 -3.54
CA GLN A 193 -1.24 19.33 -3.90
C GLN A 193 -0.22 19.70 -2.83
N GLY A 194 -0.11 18.91 -1.76
CA GLY A 194 0.90 19.12 -0.73
C GLY A 194 0.36 19.91 0.46
N GLU A 195 1.18 19.92 1.50
CA GLU A 195 0.86 20.53 2.78
C GLU A 195 1.05 22.05 2.69
N LEU A 196 -0.03 22.81 2.86
CA LEU A 196 0.00 24.27 2.93
C LEU A 196 0.07 24.70 4.40
N HIS A 197 1.16 25.38 4.74
CA HIS A 197 1.36 26.02 6.03
C HIS A 197 0.86 27.46 5.96
N PHE A 198 -0.33 27.71 6.50
CA PHE A 198 -0.79 29.07 6.74
C PHE A 198 -0.72 29.35 8.24
N GLN A 199 -0.31 30.57 8.58
CA GLN A 199 -0.48 31.04 9.94
C GLN A 199 -1.98 31.18 10.25
N PRO A 200 -2.47 30.60 11.35
CA PRO A 200 -3.84 30.82 11.83
C PRO A 200 -4.21 32.29 11.79
N GLU A 201 -5.39 32.61 11.24
CA GLU A 201 -5.94 33.98 11.23
C GLU A 201 -5.18 34.99 10.35
N SER A 202 -4.22 34.54 9.54
CA SER A 202 -3.61 35.37 8.50
C SER A 202 -4.60 35.71 7.39
N LEU A 203 -4.30 36.77 6.63
CA LEU A 203 -5.06 37.12 5.42
C LEU A 203 -5.11 35.96 4.42
N GLU A 204 -4.03 35.18 4.33
CA GLU A 204 -3.92 33.99 3.47
C GLU A 204 -4.90 32.88 3.88
N TRP A 205 -5.10 32.69 5.20
CA TRP A 205 -6.08 31.75 5.74
C TRP A 205 -7.50 32.11 5.32
N PHE A 206 -7.88 33.39 5.44
CA PHE A 206 -9.21 33.85 5.03
C PHE A 206 -9.40 33.85 3.52
N ALA A 207 -8.36 34.18 2.73
CA ALA A 207 -8.38 34.09 1.28
C ALA A 207 -8.54 32.64 0.80
N TRP A 208 -7.85 31.71 1.44
CA TRP A 208 -8.02 30.28 1.19
C TRP A 208 -9.44 29.81 1.55
N LEU A 209 -9.94 30.14 2.75
CA LEU A 209 -11.32 29.81 3.15
C LEU A 209 -12.36 30.37 2.18
N ALA A 210 -12.14 31.56 1.64
CA ALA A 210 -13.01 32.19 0.65
C ALA A 210 -13.06 31.42 -0.69
N THR A 211 -12.08 30.56 -0.97
CA THR A 211 -12.02 29.71 -2.17
C THR A 211 -12.79 28.39 -1.98
N GLN A 212 -12.83 27.87 -0.75
CA GLN A 212 -13.31 26.51 -0.44
C GLN A 212 -14.79 26.45 -0.13
N THR A 213 -15.58 25.53 -0.70
CA THR A 213 -17.01 25.35 -0.35
C THR A 213 -17.24 24.35 0.77
N SER A 214 -16.25 23.49 1.02
CA SER A 214 -16.24 22.51 2.10
C SER A 214 -14.80 22.22 2.50
N PHE A 215 -14.60 21.90 3.77
CA PHE A 215 -13.32 21.40 4.27
C PHE A 215 -13.56 20.56 5.52
N ARG A 216 -12.63 19.69 5.88
CA ARG A 216 -12.69 18.87 7.09
C ARG A 216 -11.72 19.45 8.12
N PHE A 217 -12.16 19.62 9.36
CA PHE A 217 -11.31 20.05 10.47
C PHE A 217 -11.00 18.87 11.39
N VAL A 218 -9.73 18.74 11.77
CA VAL A 218 -9.20 17.77 12.74
C VAL A 218 -8.38 18.55 13.76
N GLY A 219 -9.03 18.89 14.87
CA GLY A 219 -8.40 19.56 16.02
C GLY A 219 -7.94 18.55 17.08
N ARG A 220 -7.41 19.07 18.19
CA ARG A 220 -6.90 18.23 19.29
C ARG A 220 -8.00 17.44 19.98
N GLN A 221 -9.19 18.04 20.06
CA GLN A 221 -10.33 17.48 20.80
C GLN A 221 -11.29 16.68 19.93
N GLY A 222 -11.11 16.67 18.60
CA GLY A 222 -11.98 15.92 17.70
C GLY A 222 -11.99 16.45 16.27
N SER A 223 -12.83 15.82 15.44
CA SER A 223 -12.95 16.15 14.01
C SER A 223 -14.38 16.40 13.58
N PHE A 224 -14.58 17.33 12.64
CA PHE A 224 -15.87 17.58 12.00
C PHE A 224 -15.67 18.07 10.56
N SER A 225 -16.72 17.97 9.74
CA SER A 225 -16.72 18.52 8.38
C SER A 225 -17.45 19.84 8.36
N VAL A 226 -17.00 20.78 7.56
CA VAL A 226 -17.59 22.11 7.42
C VAL A 226 -18.03 22.30 5.97
N TYR A 227 -19.22 22.86 5.80
CA TYR A 227 -19.81 23.12 4.49
C TYR A 227 -20.45 24.50 4.47
N ARG A 228 -20.32 25.17 3.34
CA ARG A 228 -21.10 26.36 2.98
C ARG A 228 -21.83 26.13 1.68
N LYS A 229 -23.04 26.70 1.58
CA LYS A 229 -23.94 26.48 0.43
C LYS A 229 -23.44 27.11 -0.87
N SER A 230 -22.63 28.16 -0.78
CA SER A 230 -22.08 28.89 -1.93
C SER A 230 -20.78 29.59 -1.55
N ARG A 231 -19.93 29.90 -2.53
CA ARG A 231 -18.75 30.79 -2.33
C ARG A 231 -19.13 32.19 -1.87
N THR A 232 -20.32 32.65 -2.23
CA THR A 232 -20.90 33.94 -1.81
C THR A 232 -21.72 33.84 -0.53
N SER A 233 -21.91 32.63 0.01
CA SER A 233 -22.63 32.46 1.26
C SER A 233 -21.75 32.88 2.43
N CYS A 234 -22.25 33.81 3.22
CA CYS A 234 -21.60 34.28 4.44
C CYS A 234 -21.72 33.29 5.61
N GLY A 235 -22.17 32.05 5.41
CA GLY A 235 -22.52 31.14 6.51
C GLY A 235 -21.89 29.77 6.37
N TRP A 236 -21.07 29.39 7.35
CA TRP A 236 -20.51 28.05 7.48
C TRP A 236 -21.33 27.22 8.44
N THR A 237 -21.55 25.95 8.09
CA THR A 237 -22.21 24.97 8.95
C THR A 237 -21.29 23.77 9.15
N ALA A 238 -21.05 23.42 10.41
CA ALA A 238 -20.34 22.21 10.78
C ALA A 238 -21.30 21.03 10.82
N TYR A 239 -20.81 19.87 10.38
CA TYR A 239 -21.49 18.59 10.37
C TYR A 239 -20.58 17.53 10.97
N ARG A 240 -21.12 16.73 11.89
CA ARG A 240 -20.45 15.53 12.39
C ARG A 240 -21.45 14.40 12.50
N THR A 241 -21.10 13.23 11.99
CA THR A 241 -21.90 12.02 12.14
C THR A 241 -21.37 11.23 13.33
N ILE A 242 -22.23 10.98 14.32
CA ILE A 242 -21.92 10.23 15.54
C ILE A 242 -23.05 9.20 15.71
N HIS A 243 -22.71 7.90 15.80
CA HIS A 243 -23.68 6.81 15.96
C HIS A 243 -24.90 6.92 15.04
N GLN A 244 -24.67 7.06 13.73
CA GLN A 244 -25.70 7.22 12.68
C GLN A 244 -26.54 8.51 12.76
N HIS A 245 -26.32 9.38 13.74
CA HIS A 245 -26.94 10.70 13.81
C HIS A 245 -26.01 11.77 13.26
N THR A 246 -26.54 12.63 12.38
CA THR A 246 -25.79 13.78 11.86
C THR A 246 -26.14 15.03 12.63
N TYR A 247 -25.17 15.55 13.38
CA TYR A 247 -25.28 16.80 14.11
C TYR A 247 -24.82 17.95 13.22
N LYS A 248 -25.69 18.94 13.02
CA LYS A 248 -25.38 20.16 12.29
C LYS A 248 -25.34 21.36 13.23
N ARG A 249 -24.33 22.21 13.11
CA ARG A 249 -24.23 23.45 13.89
C ARG A 249 -23.71 24.58 13.05
N TYR A 250 -24.36 25.73 13.15
CA TYR A 250 -23.91 26.94 12.47
C TYR A 250 -22.61 27.45 13.11
N LEU A 251 -21.56 27.61 12.29
CA LEU A 251 -20.26 28.10 12.70
C LEU A 251 -20.18 29.63 12.62
N GLY A 252 -20.93 30.27 11.71
CA GLY A 252 -20.89 31.70 11.51
C GLY A 252 -20.24 32.10 10.18
N THR A 253 -19.85 33.36 10.09
CA THR A 253 -19.23 33.95 8.89
C THR A 253 -17.74 33.67 8.82
N THR A 254 -17.16 33.71 7.61
CA THR A 254 -15.73 33.51 7.38
C THR A 254 -14.85 34.38 8.28
N LYS A 255 -15.27 35.63 8.57
CA LYS A 255 -14.55 36.56 9.48
C LYS A 255 -14.47 36.09 10.94
N LEU A 256 -15.35 35.18 11.36
CA LEU A 256 -15.40 34.66 12.73
C LEU A 256 -14.76 33.27 12.84
N MET A 257 -14.17 32.75 11.76
CA MET A 257 -13.53 31.44 11.74
C MET A 257 -12.08 31.52 12.21
N THR A 258 -11.95 31.75 13.51
CA THR A 258 -10.70 31.56 14.25
C THR A 258 -10.49 30.08 14.56
N ILE A 259 -9.23 29.70 14.77
CA ILE A 259 -8.87 28.33 15.17
C ILE A 259 -9.51 27.99 16.52
N GLU A 260 -9.52 28.92 17.46
CA GLU A 260 -10.15 28.73 18.78
C GLU A 260 -11.63 28.35 18.68
N ARG A 261 -12.35 28.93 17.72
CA ARG A 261 -13.77 28.62 17.50
C ARG A 261 -13.95 27.24 16.89
N LEU A 262 -13.06 26.84 15.99
CA LEU A 262 -13.06 25.48 15.43
C LEU A 262 -12.73 24.44 16.50
N GLU A 263 -11.73 24.69 17.33
CA GLU A 263 -11.37 23.86 18.50
C GLU A 263 -12.53 23.76 19.50
N SER A 264 -13.14 24.88 19.86
CA SER A 264 -14.31 24.92 20.76
C SER A 264 -15.48 24.10 20.20
N MET A 265 -15.69 24.15 18.88
CA MET A 265 -16.70 23.33 18.22
C MET A 265 -16.32 21.85 18.15
N ALA A 266 -15.04 21.50 17.95
CA ALA A 266 -14.57 20.13 18.01
C ALA A 266 -14.83 19.52 19.39
N ALA A 267 -14.48 20.26 20.45
CA ALA A 267 -14.71 19.88 21.85
C ALA A 267 -16.21 19.64 22.12
N ARG A 268 -17.07 20.55 21.63
CA ARG A 268 -18.52 20.43 21.80
C ARG A 268 -19.10 19.24 21.03
N PHE A 269 -18.58 18.95 19.85
CA PHE A 269 -18.96 17.72 19.15
C PHE A 269 -18.47 16.46 19.87
N GLN A 270 -17.31 16.54 20.52
CA GLN A 270 -16.74 15.42 21.27
C GLN A 270 -17.55 15.13 22.53
N SER A 271 -18.08 16.15 23.22
CA SER A 271 -18.97 15.92 24.36
C SER A 271 -20.23 15.15 23.97
N TYR A 272 -20.79 15.36 22.76
CA TYR A 272 -21.91 14.53 22.27
C TYR A 272 -21.54 13.07 22.02
N VAL A 273 -20.27 12.78 21.73
CA VAL A 273 -19.77 11.40 21.67
C VAL A 273 -19.70 10.82 23.08
N SER A 274 -19.08 11.54 24.01
CA SER A 274 -18.88 11.08 25.40
C SER A 274 -20.17 10.97 26.22
N LEU A 275 -21.20 11.75 25.90
CA LEU A 275 -22.52 11.67 26.54
C LEU A 275 -23.35 10.46 26.08
N ARG A 276 -22.92 9.73 25.04
CA ARG A 276 -23.64 8.59 24.45
C ARG A 276 -22.82 7.29 24.41
N SER A 277 -21.59 7.30 24.93
CA SER A 277 -20.77 6.11 25.19
C SER A 277 -21.07 5.54 26.56
#